data_AF-A0A946Z9S1-F1
#
_entry.id   AF-A0A946Z9S1-F1
#
_cell.length_a   1.000
_cell.length_b   1.000
_cell.length_c   1.000
_cell.angle_alpha   90.00
_cell.angle_beta   90.00
_cell.angle_gamma   90.00
#
_symmetry.space_group_name_H-M   'P 1'
#
loop_
_entity.id
_entity.type
_entity.pdbx_description
1 polymer ?
#
loop_
_entity_poly.entity_id
_entity_poly.type
_entity_poly.pdbx_seq_one_letter_code
_entity_poly.pdbx_strand_id
1 'polypeptide(L)'
;MNVDEFTFLLQHPSEVKTPVQTRQLEEVLKEYPYFQAAHALHLKGLKNLNSFKYNNALKVTAAHTSDRDVLFDFITSPEFLADTIADTITGKTETIKEHEVIAEEVLPDTELEPQMIADSLDHPLPQSVQDADAILDPSLFKSKDPDIDKTITEQRVKAEKELALGSPLDFTQEERYSFSEWLQLTSLQKIDRSGVVHKEGKKEDSPEIEVSTQEKKEDSPEIEISKQEKNFDLIDKFIETNPKIKPTEEKAEQIDISDSLKINKKELMTETLARVYLEQKKYKKAIQAYKILRLKYPEKSSFFADRIS
;
A
#
# COMPACT_ATOMS: atom_id res chain seq x y z
N MET A 1 -27.93 -17.97 -2.53
CA MET A 1 -27.84 -18.57 -3.88
C MET A 1 -28.35 -20.00 -3.83
N ASN A 2 -29.00 -20.53 -4.87
CA ASN A 2 -29.38 -21.95 -4.92
C ASN A 2 -28.18 -22.83 -5.30
N VAL A 3 -28.13 -24.07 -4.80
CA VAL A 3 -27.04 -25.04 -5.04
C VAL A 3 -26.99 -25.44 -6.52
N ASP A 4 -28.15 -25.66 -7.15
CA ASP A 4 -28.22 -26.03 -8.57
C ASP A 4 -27.68 -24.91 -9.47
N GLU A 5 -28.06 -23.66 -9.16
CA GLU A 5 -27.59 -22.48 -9.87
C GLU A 5 -26.07 -22.31 -9.70
N PHE A 6 -25.55 -22.48 -8.50
CA PHE A 6 -24.12 -22.40 -8.25
C PHE A 6 -23.34 -23.49 -8.98
N THR A 7 -23.85 -24.72 -8.98
CA THR A 7 -23.24 -25.85 -9.69
C THR A 7 -23.21 -25.62 -11.19
N PHE A 8 -24.28 -25.04 -11.74
CA PHE A 8 -24.34 -24.64 -13.14
C PHE A 8 -23.31 -23.56 -13.47
N LEU A 9 -23.17 -22.52 -12.64
CA LEU A 9 -22.15 -21.48 -12.85
C LEU A 9 -20.72 -22.00 -12.72
N LEU A 10 -20.47 -23.02 -11.91
CA LEU A 10 -19.16 -23.68 -11.86
C LEU A 10 -18.80 -24.40 -13.16
N GLN A 11 -19.79 -24.99 -13.84
CA GLN A 11 -19.58 -25.64 -15.13
C GLN A 11 -19.48 -24.62 -16.28
N HIS A 12 -20.13 -23.47 -16.12
CA HIS A 12 -20.16 -22.39 -17.11
C HIS A 12 -19.79 -21.03 -16.50
N PRO A 13 -18.50 -20.78 -16.19
CA PRO A 13 -18.06 -19.53 -15.56
C PRO A 13 -18.37 -18.29 -16.39
N SER A 14 -18.47 -18.43 -17.71
CA SER A 14 -18.84 -17.35 -18.64
C SER A 14 -20.25 -16.79 -18.44
N GLU A 15 -21.14 -17.52 -17.75
CA GLU A 15 -22.55 -17.15 -17.59
C GLU A 15 -22.84 -16.28 -16.37
N VAL A 16 -21.83 -15.99 -15.53
CA VAL A 16 -21.97 -15.07 -14.39
C VAL A 16 -22.05 -13.62 -14.90
N LYS A 17 -23.24 -13.20 -15.31
CA LYS A 17 -23.47 -11.88 -15.94
C LYS A 17 -24.41 -10.98 -15.15
N THR A 18 -25.32 -11.58 -14.37
CA THR A 18 -26.37 -10.79 -13.74
C THR A 18 -25.86 -10.15 -12.44
N PRO A 19 -26.09 -8.85 -12.18
CA PRO A 19 -25.75 -8.20 -10.91
C PRO A 19 -26.36 -8.90 -9.67
N VAL A 20 -27.50 -9.56 -9.86
CA VAL A 20 -28.14 -10.38 -8.82
C VAL A 20 -27.27 -11.58 -8.45
N GLN A 21 -26.72 -12.30 -9.44
CA GLN A 21 -25.83 -13.45 -9.21
C GLN A 21 -24.56 -13.01 -8.50
N THR A 22 -23.96 -11.88 -8.89
CA THR A 22 -22.76 -11.36 -8.23
C THR A 22 -23.02 -11.00 -6.77
N ARG A 23 -24.18 -10.39 -6.46
CA ARG A 23 -24.57 -10.08 -5.09
C ARG A 23 -24.83 -11.35 -4.27
N GLN A 24 -25.49 -12.34 -4.85
CA GLN A 24 -25.71 -13.63 -4.19
C GLN A 24 -24.39 -14.36 -3.90
N LEU A 25 -23.41 -14.27 -4.80
CA LEU A 25 -22.06 -14.78 -4.56
C LEU A 25 -21.35 -14.02 -3.44
N GLU A 26 -21.51 -12.69 -3.35
CA GLU A 26 -21.01 -11.87 -2.24
C GLU A 26 -21.62 -12.31 -0.88
N GLU A 27 -22.92 -12.62 -0.84
CA GLU A 27 -23.58 -13.18 0.34
C GLU A 27 -23.00 -14.56 0.73
N VAL A 28 -22.78 -15.45 -0.26
CA VAL A 28 -22.14 -16.76 -0.03
C VAL A 28 -20.73 -16.58 0.52
N LEU A 29 -19.95 -15.62 0.01
CA LEU A 29 -18.61 -15.34 0.51
C LEU A 29 -18.60 -14.77 1.92
N LYS A 30 -19.64 -14.03 2.30
CA LYS A 30 -19.81 -13.54 3.68
C LYS A 30 -20.05 -14.68 4.66
N GLU A 31 -20.83 -15.69 4.25
CA GLU A 31 -21.08 -16.88 5.05
C GLU A 31 -19.90 -17.87 5.06
N TYR A 32 -19.22 -18.01 3.91
CA TYR A 32 -18.12 -18.96 3.70
C TYR A 32 -16.87 -18.26 3.12
N PRO A 33 -16.09 -17.53 3.95
CA PRO A 33 -14.97 -16.72 3.48
C PRO A 33 -13.86 -17.49 2.76
N TYR A 34 -13.67 -18.77 3.10
CA TYR A 34 -12.61 -19.61 2.53
C TYR A 34 -13.06 -20.40 1.28
N PHE A 35 -14.23 -20.08 0.71
CA PHE A 35 -14.75 -20.80 -0.44
C PHE A 35 -14.12 -20.30 -1.76
N GLN A 36 -13.01 -20.94 -2.15
CA GLN A 36 -12.19 -20.55 -3.30
C GLN A 36 -12.96 -20.46 -4.62
N ALA A 37 -13.83 -21.43 -4.90
CA ALA A 37 -14.58 -21.48 -6.15
C ALA A 37 -15.60 -20.31 -6.25
N ALA A 38 -16.23 -19.94 -5.13
CA ALA A 38 -17.11 -18.78 -5.09
C ALA A 38 -16.34 -17.47 -5.31
N HIS A 39 -15.11 -17.34 -4.79
CA HIS A 39 -14.25 -16.19 -5.06
C HIS A 39 -13.93 -16.06 -6.55
N ALA A 40 -13.57 -17.17 -7.22
CA ALA A 40 -13.29 -17.17 -8.65
C ALA A 40 -14.51 -16.78 -9.50
N LEU A 41 -15.69 -17.31 -9.18
CA LEU A 41 -16.94 -16.95 -9.87
C LEU A 41 -17.34 -15.50 -9.62
N HIS A 42 -17.23 -15.02 -8.38
CA HIS A 42 -17.51 -13.64 -8.02
C HIS A 42 -16.57 -12.67 -8.76
N LEU A 43 -15.28 -13.02 -8.85
CA LEU A 43 -14.28 -12.26 -9.59
C LEU A 43 -14.62 -12.14 -11.08
N LYS A 44 -15.02 -13.25 -11.73
CA LYS A 44 -15.48 -13.25 -13.12
C LYS A 44 -16.73 -12.40 -13.30
N GLY A 45 -17.69 -12.48 -12.38
CA GLY A 45 -18.88 -11.65 -12.39
C GLY A 45 -18.56 -10.14 -12.28
N LEU A 46 -17.64 -9.76 -11.39
CA LEU A 46 -17.20 -8.37 -11.25
C LEU A 46 -16.46 -7.85 -12.49
N LYS A 47 -15.65 -8.71 -13.15
CA LYS A 47 -15.00 -8.37 -14.43
C LYS A 47 -16.03 -8.12 -15.51
N ASN A 48 -16.99 -9.05 -15.66
CA ASN A 48 -18.08 -8.94 -16.62
C ASN A 48 -18.96 -7.69 -16.42
N LEU A 49 -19.07 -7.18 -15.19
CA LEU A 49 -19.83 -5.95 -14.89
C LEU A 49 -18.98 -4.67 -14.97
N ASN A 50 -17.69 -4.78 -15.31
CA ASN A 50 -16.73 -3.68 -15.24
C ASN A 50 -16.77 -2.93 -13.90
N SER A 51 -16.94 -3.67 -12.80
CA SER A 51 -17.09 -3.07 -11.48
C SER A 51 -15.75 -2.60 -10.93
N PHE A 52 -15.72 -1.39 -10.36
CA PHE A 52 -14.55 -0.87 -9.62
C PHE A 52 -14.14 -1.72 -8.41
N LYS A 53 -15.05 -2.58 -7.93
CA LYS A 53 -14.76 -3.53 -6.86
C LYS A 53 -13.85 -4.68 -7.31
N TYR A 54 -13.72 -4.93 -8.62
CA TYR A 54 -12.93 -6.03 -9.18
C TYR A 54 -11.50 -6.06 -8.65
N ASN A 55 -10.79 -4.92 -8.70
CA ASN A 55 -9.39 -4.86 -8.28
C ASN A 55 -9.19 -5.20 -6.80
N ASN A 56 -10.16 -4.85 -5.95
CA ASN A 56 -10.12 -5.21 -4.54
C ASN A 56 -10.45 -6.71 -4.35
N ALA A 57 -11.50 -7.19 -5.02
CA ALA A 57 -11.88 -8.60 -5.00
C ALA A 57 -10.76 -9.51 -5.52
N LEU A 58 -9.98 -9.08 -6.52
CA LEU A 58 -8.81 -9.80 -7.03
C LEU A 58 -7.74 -9.98 -5.95
N LYS A 59 -7.45 -8.93 -5.19
CA LYS A 59 -6.47 -8.98 -4.08
C LYS A 59 -6.93 -9.96 -3.00
N VAL A 60 -8.21 -9.89 -2.63
CA VAL A 60 -8.79 -10.79 -1.63
C VAL A 60 -8.80 -12.23 -2.14
N THR A 61 -9.20 -12.46 -3.39
CA THR A 61 -9.22 -13.79 -4.03
C THR A 61 -7.83 -14.40 -4.07
N ALA A 62 -6.81 -13.60 -4.43
CA ALA A 62 -5.42 -14.04 -4.45
C ALA A 62 -4.93 -14.49 -3.07
N ALA A 63 -5.40 -13.86 -1.98
CA ALA A 63 -5.04 -14.27 -0.62
C ALA A 63 -5.74 -15.58 -0.17
N HIS A 64 -6.94 -15.86 -0.68
CA HIS A 64 -7.70 -17.06 -0.32
C HIS A 64 -7.44 -18.25 -1.24
N THR A 65 -6.79 -18.04 -2.38
CA THR A 65 -6.45 -19.10 -3.34
C THR A 65 -5.20 -19.86 -2.89
N SER A 66 -5.20 -21.18 -3.03
CA SER A 66 -4.06 -22.02 -2.65
C SER A 66 -2.86 -21.86 -3.59
N ASP A 67 -3.10 -21.65 -4.87
CA ASP A 67 -2.07 -21.47 -5.89
C ASP A 67 -2.39 -20.22 -6.74
N ARG A 68 -1.53 -19.21 -6.63
CA ARG A 68 -1.72 -17.93 -7.33
C ARG A 68 -1.46 -18.05 -8.82
N ASP A 69 -0.68 -19.04 -9.25
CA ASP A 69 -0.41 -19.28 -10.67
C ASP A 69 -1.68 -19.79 -11.36
N VAL A 70 -2.44 -20.65 -10.69
CA VAL A 70 -3.74 -21.13 -11.19
C VAL A 70 -4.74 -19.97 -11.32
N LEU A 71 -4.75 -19.05 -10.35
CA LEU A 71 -5.58 -17.84 -10.44
C LEU A 71 -5.13 -16.93 -11.58
N PHE A 72 -3.82 -16.75 -11.76
CA PHE A 72 -3.25 -15.95 -12.84
C PHE A 72 -3.63 -16.52 -14.21
N ASP A 73 -3.50 -17.84 -14.38
CA ASP A 73 -3.88 -18.55 -15.61
C ASP A 73 -5.38 -18.43 -15.88
N PHE A 74 -6.19 -18.49 -14.81
CA PHE A 74 -7.62 -18.26 -14.92
C PHE A 74 -7.93 -16.84 -15.41
N ILE A 75 -7.41 -15.79 -14.76
CA ILE A 75 -7.74 -14.39 -15.12
C ILE A 75 -7.14 -13.94 -16.46
N THR A 76 -6.07 -14.59 -16.93
CA THR A 76 -5.45 -14.32 -18.24
C THR A 76 -5.97 -15.25 -19.34
N SER A 77 -6.85 -16.20 -19.01
CA SER A 77 -7.44 -17.10 -20.00
C SER A 77 -8.36 -16.35 -20.96
N PRO A 78 -8.44 -16.77 -22.24
CA PRO A 78 -9.34 -16.14 -23.21
C PRO A 78 -10.81 -16.28 -22.81
N GLU A 79 -11.19 -17.34 -22.09
CA GLU A 79 -12.55 -17.53 -21.57
C GLU A 79 -12.89 -16.50 -20.47
N PHE A 80 -11.89 -16.15 -19.65
CA PHE A 80 -12.05 -15.12 -18.63
C PHE A 80 -12.07 -13.71 -19.23
N LEU A 81 -11.23 -13.45 -20.24
CA LEU A 81 -11.17 -12.16 -20.93
C LEU A 81 -12.25 -11.97 -22.00
N ALA A 82 -12.99 -13.03 -22.34
CA ALA A 82 -14.13 -12.92 -23.25
C ALA A 82 -15.20 -12.02 -22.65
N ASP A 83 -15.09 -10.72 -22.95
CA ASP A 83 -16.05 -9.70 -22.62
C ASP A 83 -17.26 -9.89 -23.52
N THR A 84 -18.27 -10.58 -23.01
CA THR A 84 -19.56 -10.63 -23.71
C THR A 84 -20.21 -9.25 -23.81
N ILE A 85 -19.70 -8.23 -23.12
CA ILE A 85 -20.09 -6.83 -23.35
C ILE A 85 -19.69 -6.37 -24.76
N ALA A 86 -18.48 -6.70 -25.24
CA ALA A 86 -18.09 -6.39 -26.62
C ALA A 86 -19.04 -7.08 -27.61
N ASP A 87 -19.45 -8.33 -27.32
CA ASP A 87 -20.46 -9.05 -28.11
C ASP A 87 -21.85 -8.39 -28.06
N THR A 88 -22.25 -7.83 -26.90
CA THR A 88 -23.52 -7.08 -26.77
C THR A 88 -23.49 -5.74 -27.50
N ILE A 89 -22.36 -5.02 -27.48
CA ILE A 89 -22.16 -3.76 -28.23
C ILE A 89 -22.19 -4.04 -29.75
N THR A 90 -21.71 -5.20 -30.21
CA THR A 90 -21.90 -5.66 -31.61
C THR A 90 -23.34 -6.08 -31.96
N GLY A 91 -24.31 -5.89 -31.05
CA GLY A 91 -25.73 -5.83 -31.39
C GLY A 91 -26.51 -7.15 -31.32
N LYS A 92 -26.39 -7.92 -30.22
CA LYS A 92 -27.15 -9.18 -30.06
C LYS A 92 -28.12 -9.32 -28.88
N THR A 93 -28.23 -8.41 -27.91
CA THR A 93 -29.33 -8.44 -26.91
C THR A 93 -29.63 -7.07 -26.29
N GLU A 94 -30.88 -6.91 -25.82
CA GLU A 94 -31.58 -5.66 -25.52
C GLU A 94 -31.13 -4.87 -24.26
N THR A 95 -31.56 -3.60 -24.27
CA THR A 95 -31.27 -2.45 -23.40
C THR A 95 -31.43 -2.65 -21.89
N ILE A 96 -30.46 -2.14 -21.13
CA ILE A 96 -30.52 -1.98 -19.67
C ILE A 96 -31.44 -0.79 -19.37
N LYS A 97 -32.52 -1.03 -18.61
CA LYS A 97 -33.38 0.03 -18.06
C LYS A 97 -32.73 0.60 -16.80
N GLU A 98 -32.53 1.90 -16.79
CA GLU A 98 -32.13 2.68 -15.61
C GLU A 98 -33.19 2.51 -14.51
N HIS A 99 -32.75 2.27 -13.27
CA HIS A 99 -33.59 2.30 -12.07
C HIS A 99 -33.19 3.53 -11.25
N GLU A 100 -34.17 4.36 -10.89
CA GLU A 100 -33.98 5.51 -10.01
C GLU A 100 -33.64 5.06 -8.59
N VAL A 101 -32.56 5.63 -8.04
CA VAL A 101 -32.14 5.43 -6.65
C VAL A 101 -32.88 6.44 -5.78
N ILE A 102 -33.70 5.94 -4.85
CA ILE A 102 -34.34 6.75 -3.81
C ILE A 102 -33.40 6.78 -2.61
N ALA A 103 -32.91 7.96 -2.25
CA ALA A 103 -32.16 8.19 -1.03
C ALA A 103 -33.14 8.47 0.12
N GLU A 104 -33.09 7.67 1.17
CA GLU A 104 -33.81 7.87 2.42
C GLU A 104 -32.84 8.47 3.44
N GLU A 105 -33.04 9.75 3.78
CA GLU A 105 -32.29 10.42 4.85
C GLU A 105 -32.88 10.06 6.21
N VAL A 106 -32.06 9.49 7.08
CA VAL A 106 -32.40 9.25 8.50
C VAL A 106 -31.75 10.36 9.34
N LEU A 107 -32.56 11.10 10.08
CA LEU A 107 -32.12 12.09 11.06
C LEU A 107 -31.66 11.39 12.35
N PRO A 108 -30.55 11.84 12.99
CA PRO A 108 -30.20 11.40 14.33
C PRO A 108 -30.83 12.32 15.39
N ASP A 109 -31.67 11.74 16.26
CA ASP A 109 -31.99 12.30 17.58
C ASP A 109 -30.88 11.95 18.56
N THR A 110 -30.31 12.92 19.29
CA THR A 110 -29.79 12.70 20.66
C THR A 110 -29.64 14.04 21.39
N GLU A 111 -30.53 14.30 22.35
CA GLU A 111 -30.31 15.25 23.46
C GLU A 111 -29.53 14.55 24.58
N LEU A 112 -28.39 15.08 25.02
CA LEU A 112 -27.86 14.92 26.38
C LEU A 112 -26.82 16.02 26.68
N GLU A 113 -27.09 16.89 27.65
CA GLU A 113 -26.08 17.76 28.27
C GLU A 113 -25.36 17.04 29.43
N PRO A 114 -24.06 17.33 29.62
CA PRO A 114 -23.58 17.57 30.98
C PRO A 114 -22.69 18.83 31.11
N GLN A 115 -22.71 19.36 32.33
CA GLN A 115 -22.19 20.65 32.78
C GLN A 115 -20.67 20.73 33.01
N MET A 116 -20.13 21.94 32.78
CA MET A 116 -19.07 22.66 33.51
C MET A 116 -17.70 22.01 33.79
N ILE A 117 -16.64 22.52 33.14
CA ILE A 117 -15.30 22.81 33.72
C ILE A 117 -14.74 24.07 33.04
N ALA A 118 -14.08 24.95 33.81
CA ALA A 118 -13.58 26.27 33.42
C ALA A 118 -12.50 26.26 32.31
N ASP A 119 -12.60 27.22 31.40
CA ASP A 119 -11.75 27.39 30.23
C ASP A 119 -10.29 27.74 30.57
N SER A 120 -9.36 26.90 30.11
CA SER A 120 -7.97 27.30 29.88
C SER A 120 -7.85 28.06 28.54
N LEU A 121 -6.89 28.97 28.38
CA LEU A 121 -6.85 29.89 27.22
C LEU A 121 -6.13 29.35 25.98
N ASP A 122 -5.65 28.11 26.00
CA ASP A 122 -5.03 27.47 24.83
C ASP A 122 -5.60 26.05 24.68
N HIS A 123 -6.65 25.91 23.86
CA HIS A 123 -7.17 24.61 23.46
C HIS A 123 -6.89 24.37 21.96
N PRO A 124 -6.44 23.17 21.58
CA PRO A 124 -6.29 22.81 20.18
C PRO A 124 -7.66 22.75 19.47
N LEU A 125 -7.75 23.34 18.28
CA LEU A 125 -8.92 23.21 17.39
C LEU A 125 -9.07 21.76 16.89
N PRO A 126 -10.30 21.26 16.61
CA PRO A 126 -11.62 21.89 16.82
C PRO A 126 -12.24 21.56 18.19
N GLN A 127 -12.90 22.54 18.82
CA GLN A 127 -13.50 22.42 20.16
C GLN A 127 -14.96 21.95 20.15
N SER A 128 -15.68 22.15 19.04
CA SER A 128 -17.05 21.71 18.86
C SER A 128 -17.23 20.98 17.53
N VAL A 129 -18.30 20.19 17.43
CA VAL A 129 -18.69 19.54 16.16
C VAL A 129 -18.93 20.59 15.08
N GLN A 130 -19.50 21.74 15.45
CA GLN A 130 -19.77 22.86 14.55
C GLN A 130 -18.48 23.48 13.99
N ASP A 131 -17.43 23.59 14.81
CA ASP A 131 -16.12 24.05 14.34
C ASP A 131 -15.47 23.05 13.38
N ALA A 132 -15.62 21.74 13.67
CA ALA A 132 -15.14 20.69 12.78
C ALA A 132 -15.87 20.72 11.42
N ASP A 133 -17.19 20.91 11.44
CA ASP A 133 -18.01 21.04 10.24
C ASP A 133 -17.66 22.30 9.43
N ALA A 134 -17.37 23.42 10.10
CA ALA A 134 -16.93 24.65 9.45
C ALA A 134 -15.55 24.51 8.80
N ILE A 135 -14.61 23.78 9.42
CA ILE A 135 -13.30 23.48 8.83
C ILE A 135 -13.42 22.54 7.64
N LEU A 136 -14.36 21.60 7.67
CA LEU A 136 -14.62 20.64 6.60
C LEU A 136 -15.61 21.15 5.54
N ASP A 137 -15.99 22.43 5.58
CA ASP A 137 -16.92 22.99 4.60
C ASP A 137 -16.30 22.92 3.18
N PRO A 138 -16.90 22.18 2.24
CA PRO A 138 -16.41 22.06 0.87
C PRO A 138 -16.39 23.41 0.13
N SER A 139 -17.12 24.42 0.62
CA SER A 139 -17.11 25.77 0.05
C SER A 139 -15.75 26.48 0.22
N LEU A 140 -14.99 26.16 1.27
CA LEU A 140 -13.66 26.75 1.53
C LEU A 140 -12.61 26.34 0.50
N PHE A 141 -12.84 25.22 -0.20
CA PHE A 141 -11.94 24.67 -1.21
C PHE A 141 -12.32 25.06 -2.64
N LYS A 142 -13.39 25.85 -2.82
CA LYS A 142 -13.77 26.42 -4.13
C LYS A 142 -12.97 27.67 -4.41
N SER A 143 -12.47 27.81 -5.63
CA SER A 143 -11.76 29.03 -6.01
C SER A 143 -12.73 30.21 -6.11
N LYS A 144 -12.20 31.42 -5.92
CA LYS A 144 -13.00 32.65 -6.00
C LYS A 144 -13.56 32.89 -7.40
N ASP A 145 -12.88 32.36 -8.43
CA ASP A 145 -13.27 32.49 -9.83
C ASP A 145 -13.89 31.17 -10.33
N PRO A 146 -15.20 31.13 -10.62
CA PRO A 146 -15.91 29.88 -10.92
C PRO A 146 -15.43 29.18 -12.20
N ASP A 147 -14.74 29.89 -13.08
CA ASP A 147 -14.18 29.31 -14.30
C ASP A 147 -12.91 28.51 -14.02
N ILE A 148 -12.13 28.85 -12.98
CA ILE A 148 -10.97 28.07 -12.55
C ILE A 148 -11.43 26.70 -12.03
N ASP A 149 -12.49 26.67 -11.20
CA ASP A 149 -13.07 25.41 -10.70
C ASP A 149 -13.59 24.52 -11.84
N LYS A 150 -14.21 25.10 -12.87
CA LYS A 150 -14.63 24.36 -14.07
C LYS A 150 -13.42 23.78 -14.82
N THR A 151 -12.37 24.56 -15.03
CA THR A 151 -11.16 24.04 -15.71
C THR A 151 -10.48 22.93 -14.92
N ILE A 152 -10.41 23.03 -13.59
CA ILE A 152 -9.81 21.99 -12.74
C ILE A 152 -10.67 20.73 -12.75
N THR A 153 -12.00 20.86 -12.67
CA THR A 153 -12.91 19.70 -12.72
C THR A 153 -12.90 19.02 -14.09
N GLU A 154 -12.85 19.78 -15.18
CA GLU A 154 -12.70 19.25 -16.54
C GLU A 154 -11.36 18.52 -16.72
N GLN A 155 -10.25 19.10 -16.25
CA GLN A 155 -8.94 18.46 -16.26
C GLN A 155 -8.94 17.17 -15.44
N ARG A 156 -9.59 17.17 -14.27
CA ARG A 156 -9.73 15.99 -13.43
C ARG A 156 -10.54 14.89 -14.10
N VAL A 157 -11.70 15.22 -14.68
CA VAL A 157 -12.53 14.24 -15.41
C VAL A 157 -11.79 13.70 -16.64
N LYS A 158 -11.03 14.54 -17.33
CA LYS A 158 -10.18 14.12 -18.45
C LYS A 158 -9.10 13.15 -17.98
N ALA A 159 -8.40 13.48 -16.90
CA ALA A 159 -7.38 12.60 -16.31
C ALA A 159 -7.98 11.28 -15.80
N GLU A 160 -9.15 11.30 -15.15
CA GLU A 160 -9.84 10.10 -14.68
C GLU A 160 -10.22 9.16 -15.83
N LYS A 161 -10.65 9.72 -16.98
CA LYS A 161 -10.92 8.95 -18.21
C LYS A 161 -9.66 8.40 -18.86
N GLU A 162 -8.60 9.20 -18.94
CA GLU A 162 -7.30 8.76 -19.49
C GLU A 162 -6.65 7.66 -18.64
N LEU A 163 -6.79 7.76 -17.32
CA LEU A 163 -6.26 6.77 -16.37
C LEU A 163 -7.20 5.58 -16.14
N ALA A 164 -8.38 5.57 -16.77
CA ALA A 164 -9.42 4.55 -16.60
C ALA A 164 -9.67 4.18 -15.14
N LEU A 165 -9.70 5.17 -14.24
CA LEU A 165 -9.70 4.95 -12.79
C LEU A 165 -10.97 4.18 -12.36
N GLY A 166 -10.78 3.05 -11.68
CA GLY A 166 -11.87 2.18 -11.27
C GLY A 166 -12.29 1.15 -12.32
N SER A 167 -11.64 1.08 -13.48
CA SER A 167 -11.83 -0.04 -14.40
C SER A 167 -11.08 -1.28 -13.90
N PRO A 168 -11.56 -2.50 -14.20
CA PRO A 168 -10.82 -3.72 -13.94
C PRO A 168 -9.43 -3.69 -14.59
N LEU A 169 -8.38 -4.06 -13.85
CA LEU A 169 -7.05 -4.22 -14.43
C LEU A 169 -7.04 -5.38 -15.43
N ASP A 170 -6.34 -5.16 -16.53
CA ASP A 170 -6.06 -6.17 -17.55
C ASP A 170 -4.69 -6.78 -17.29
N PHE A 171 -4.57 -8.08 -17.53
CA PHE A 171 -3.33 -8.84 -17.38
C PHE A 171 -3.07 -9.61 -18.65
N THR A 172 -1.82 -9.56 -19.12
CA THR A 172 -1.35 -10.40 -20.21
C THR A 172 -0.60 -11.61 -19.65
N GLN A 173 -0.56 -12.72 -20.41
CA GLN A 173 0.20 -13.91 -19.98
C GLN A 173 1.71 -13.67 -19.90
N GLU A 174 2.21 -12.62 -20.57
CA GLU A 174 3.61 -12.23 -20.58
C GLU A 174 4.05 -11.52 -19.29
N GLU A 175 3.11 -11.10 -18.44
CA GLU A 175 3.38 -10.39 -17.17
C GLU A 175 3.80 -11.31 -16.02
N ARG A 176 4.34 -12.50 -16.31
CA ARG A 176 4.89 -13.44 -15.31
C ARG A 176 6.29 -13.03 -14.85
N TYR A 177 6.51 -11.74 -14.64
CA TYR A 177 7.79 -11.20 -14.25
C TYR A 177 8.07 -11.52 -12.77
N SER A 178 9.28 -12.00 -12.49
CA SER A 178 9.76 -12.07 -11.11
C SER A 178 9.96 -10.64 -10.57
N PHE A 179 9.95 -10.47 -9.26
CA PHE A 179 10.16 -9.16 -8.64
C PHE A 179 11.51 -8.53 -9.04
N SER A 180 12.53 -9.35 -9.25
CA SER A 180 13.86 -8.98 -9.77
C SER A 180 13.78 -8.45 -11.20
N GLU A 181 13.10 -9.16 -12.08
CA GLU A 181 12.89 -8.75 -13.47
C GLU A 181 12.08 -7.44 -13.54
N TRP A 182 11.07 -7.29 -12.68
CA TRP A 182 10.31 -6.05 -12.55
C TRP A 182 11.16 -4.86 -12.05
N LEU A 183 12.10 -5.09 -11.13
CA LEU A 183 13.05 -4.05 -10.70
C LEU A 183 14.00 -3.63 -11.82
N GLN A 184 14.42 -4.57 -12.68
CA GLN A 184 15.25 -4.25 -13.84
C GLN A 184 14.50 -3.39 -14.86
N LEU A 185 13.23 -3.71 -15.13
CA LEU A 185 12.38 -2.95 -16.05
C LEU A 185 12.10 -1.51 -15.57
N THR A 186 12.08 -1.29 -14.24
CA THR A 186 11.86 0.04 -13.64
C THR A 186 13.13 0.87 -13.45
N SER A 187 14.32 0.32 -13.74
CA SER A 187 15.57 1.07 -13.69
C SER A 187 15.58 2.14 -14.79
N LEU A 188 15.07 3.34 -14.45
CA LEU A 188 14.96 4.45 -15.39
C LEU A 188 16.34 4.77 -15.98
N GLN A 189 16.40 4.85 -17.31
CA GLN A 189 17.55 5.41 -18.01
C GLN A 189 17.81 6.82 -17.47
N LYS A 190 19.04 7.07 -17.01
CA LYS A 190 19.43 8.36 -16.43
C LYS A 190 19.15 9.47 -17.45
N ILE A 191 18.31 10.43 -17.07
CA ILE A 191 18.02 11.60 -17.91
C ILE A 191 19.34 12.32 -18.18
N ASP A 192 19.81 12.29 -19.41
CA ASP A 192 20.98 13.06 -19.81
C ASP A 192 20.61 14.55 -19.83
N ARG A 193 20.97 15.25 -18.76
CA ARG A 193 20.77 16.69 -18.62
C ARG A 193 21.86 17.50 -19.33
N SER A 194 22.75 16.88 -20.11
CA SER A 194 23.83 17.57 -20.82
C SER A 194 23.35 18.54 -21.91
N GLY A 195 22.06 18.51 -22.28
CA GLY A 195 21.51 19.31 -23.38
C GLY A 195 20.64 20.53 -23.01
N VAL A 196 20.37 20.82 -21.73
CA VAL A 196 19.52 21.98 -21.36
C VAL A 196 20.39 23.23 -21.24
N VAL A 197 20.66 23.85 -22.39
CA VAL A 197 21.19 25.22 -22.45
C VAL A 197 20.11 26.17 -21.97
N HIS A 198 20.20 26.58 -20.70
CA HIS A 198 19.54 27.78 -20.22
C HIS A 198 20.08 28.98 -21.00
N LYS A 199 19.29 29.50 -21.95
CA LYS A 199 19.46 30.86 -22.44
C LYS A 199 18.85 31.82 -21.42
N GLU A 200 19.66 32.28 -20.48
CA GLU A 200 19.40 33.55 -19.78
C GLU A 200 20.61 34.47 -19.96
N GLY A 201 20.35 35.67 -20.49
CA GLY A 201 21.35 36.71 -20.66
C GLY A 201 21.38 37.65 -19.46
N LYS A 202 22.61 37.84 -18.93
CA LYS A 202 23.20 39.08 -18.34
C LYS A 202 22.53 39.64 -17.05
N LYS A 203 23.24 40.12 -16.00
CA LYS A 203 24.67 40.38 -15.72
C LYS A 203 24.81 40.87 -14.26
N GLU A 204 26.02 40.70 -13.70
CA GLU A 204 26.68 41.45 -12.59
C GLU A 204 26.17 41.13 -11.16
N ASP A 205 26.99 40.85 -10.14
CA ASP A 205 28.38 41.26 -9.82
C ASP A 205 29.07 40.24 -8.88
N SER A 206 30.40 40.27 -8.83
CA SER A 206 31.33 39.31 -8.18
C SER A 206 31.44 39.51 -6.63
N PRO A 207 32.14 38.70 -5.79
CA PRO A 207 33.45 38.09 -6.03
C PRO A 207 33.69 36.62 -5.58
N GLU A 208 34.72 36.08 -6.23
CA GLU A 208 35.65 34.97 -5.93
C GLU A 208 35.61 34.32 -4.53
N ILE A 209 35.70 32.98 -4.50
CA ILE A 209 36.75 32.22 -3.79
C ILE A 209 37.06 30.96 -4.63
N GLU A 210 38.31 30.87 -5.07
CA GLU A 210 38.91 29.71 -5.73
C GLU A 210 39.12 28.57 -4.73
N VAL A 211 38.69 27.35 -5.06
CA VAL A 211 39.34 26.13 -4.56
C VAL A 211 39.50 25.15 -5.72
N SER A 212 40.72 25.18 -6.26
CA SER A 212 41.31 24.14 -7.11
C SER A 212 41.12 22.76 -6.47
N THR A 213 40.51 21.82 -7.18
CA THR A 213 40.61 20.40 -6.84
C THR A 213 41.30 19.68 -7.99
N GLN A 214 42.55 19.31 -7.72
CA GLN A 214 43.42 18.54 -8.57
C GLN A 214 42.89 17.12 -8.79
N GLU A 215 43.19 16.61 -9.97
CA GLU A 215 43.10 15.22 -10.39
C GLU A 215 43.70 14.26 -9.35
N LYS A 216 42.92 13.25 -8.95
CA LYS A 216 43.43 11.91 -8.63
C LYS A 216 42.49 10.85 -9.20
N LYS A 217 43.09 9.96 -9.97
CA LYS A 217 42.57 8.67 -10.44
C LYS A 217 42.37 7.69 -9.27
N GLU A 218 41.64 6.61 -9.55
CA GLU A 218 41.27 5.45 -8.71
C GLU A 218 39.95 5.69 -7.94
N ASP A 219 38.89 4.89 -8.02
CA ASP A 219 38.69 3.53 -8.49
C ASP A 219 37.20 3.34 -8.88
N SER A 220 36.92 2.45 -9.82
CA SER A 220 35.62 2.22 -10.49
C SER A 220 34.48 1.76 -9.55
N PRO A 221 33.19 2.03 -9.86
CA PRO A 221 32.02 1.52 -9.13
C PRO A 221 31.65 0.06 -9.47
N GLU A 222 32.54 -0.71 -10.09
CA GLU A 222 32.22 -1.99 -10.76
C GLU A 222 32.03 -3.17 -9.78
N ILE A 223 32.56 -3.08 -8.56
CA ILE A 223 32.58 -4.20 -7.61
C ILE A 223 31.21 -4.40 -6.92
N GLU A 224 30.44 -3.33 -6.72
CA GLU A 224 29.14 -3.40 -6.02
C GLU A 224 28.02 -3.96 -6.89
N ILE A 225 28.04 -3.65 -8.19
CA ILE A 225 27.05 -4.12 -9.18
C ILE A 225 27.12 -5.66 -9.31
N SER A 226 28.33 -6.22 -9.35
CA SER A 226 28.53 -7.68 -9.51
C SER A 226 28.05 -8.53 -8.33
N LYS A 227 27.93 -7.95 -7.12
CA LYS A 227 27.39 -8.66 -5.95
C LYS A 227 25.86 -8.66 -5.96
N GLN A 228 25.27 -7.58 -6.43
CA GLN A 228 23.81 -7.49 -6.58
C GLN A 228 23.31 -8.45 -7.65
N GLU A 229 23.96 -8.52 -8.81
CA GLU A 229 23.64 -9.48 -9.87
C GLU A 229 23.67 -10.94 -9.37
N LYS A 230 24.72 -11.34 -8.64
CA LYS A 230 24.80 -12.68 -8.06
C LYS A 230 23.70 -12.97 -7.03
N ASN A 231 23.28 -11.97 -6.27
CA ASN A 231 22.17 -12.12 -5.32
C ASN A 231 20.84 -12.30 -6.08
N PHE A 232 20.64 -11.56 -7.17
CA PHE A 232 19.47 -11.74 -8.05
C PHE A 232 19.46 -13.11 -8.70
N ASP A 233 20.59 -13.61 -9.22
CA ASP A 233 20.68 -14.95 -9.81
C ASP A 233 20.28 -16.06 -8.82
N LEU A 234 20.67 -15.92 -7.54
CA LEU A 234 20.25 -16.85 -6.49
C LEU A 234 18.75 -16.78 -6.21
N ILE A 235 18.16 -15.58 -6.23
CA ILE A 235 16.72 -15.37 -6.03
C ILE A 235 15.95 -15.97 -7.20
N ASP A 236 16.38 -15.72 -8.44
CA ASP A 236 15.72 -16.25 -9.64
C ASP A 236 15.79 -17.77 -9.66
N LYS A 237 16.97 -18.36 -9.39
CA LYS A 237 17.11 -19.81 -9.24
C LYS A 237 16.22 -20.37 -8.13
N PHE A 238 16.02 -19.63 -7.03
CA PHE A 238 15.12 -20.05 -5.96
C PHE A 238 13.65 -20.04 -6.42
N ILE A 239 13.21 -18.98 -7.11
CA ILE A 239 11.87 -18.86 -7.68
C ILE A 239 11.62 -19.96 -8.72
N GLU A 240 12.56 -20.23 -9.62
CA GLU A 240 12.49 -21.31 -10.62
C GLU A 240 12.30 -22.69 -9.96
N THR A 241 13.01 -22.94 -8.85
CA THR A 241 12.91 -24.23 -8.15
C THR A 241 11.60 -24.43 -7.39
N ASN A 242 10.77 -23.38 -7.23
CA ASN A 242 9.49 -23.35 -6.52
C ASN A 242 9.37 -24.39 -5.38
N PRO A 243 10.22 -24.30 -4.33
CA PRO A 243 10.28 -25.33 -3.30
C PRO A 243 9.00 -25.32 -2.45
N LYS A 244 8.14 -26.32 -2.63
CA LYS A 244 6.94 -26.50 -1.81
C LYS A 244 7.30 -27.16 -0.47
N ILE A 245 7.05 -26.45 0.63
CA ILE A 245 7.17 -27.01 1.98
C ILE A 245 6.07 -28.05 2.16
N LYS A 246 6.43 -29.33 2.15
CA LYS A 246 5.51 -30.39 2.56
C LYS A 246 5.39 -30.33 4.09
N PRO A 247 4.18 -30.28 4.67
CA PRO A 247 4.02 -30.43 6.11
C PRO A 247 4.63 -31.78 6.54
N THR A 248 5.73 -31.73 7.27
CA THR A 248 6.35 -32.94 7.82
C THR A 248 5.47 -33.44 8.97
N GLU A 249 5.05 -34.71 8.93
CA GLU A 249 4.30 -35.36 10.03
C GLU A 249 5.17 -35.65 11.27
N GLU A 250 6.43 -35.24 11.24
CA GLU A 250 7.33 -35.38 12.38
C GLU A 250 6.89 -34.43 13.49
N LYS A 251 6.61 -35.01 14.66
CA LYS A 251 6.19 -34.33 15.89
C LYS A 251 6.97 -33.03 16.03
N ALA A 252 6.23 -31.91 16.03
CA ALA A 252 6.76 -30.58 16.31
C ALA A 252 7.70 -30.66 17.51
N GLU A 253 9.00 -30.47 17.26
CA GLU A 253 9.96 -30.31 18.33
C GLU A 253 9.47 -29.14 19.18
N GLN A 254 9.31 -29.35 20.48
CA GLN A 254 8.93 -28.28 21.39
C GLN A 254 10.10 -27.31 21.46
N ILE A 255 10.06 -26.28 20.63
CA ILE A 255 11.03 -25.19 20.66
C ILE A 255 10.80 -24.45 21.98
N ASP A 256 11.81 -24.43 22.86
CA ASP A 256 11.72 -23.69 24.11
C ASP A 256 11.82 -22.17 23.83
N ILE A 257 10.65 -21.52 23.75
CA ILE A 257 10.51 -20.08 23.48
C ILE A 257 11.04 -19.23 24.66
N SER A 258 11.41 -19.85 25.78
CA SER A 258 11.91 -19.17 26.99
C SER A 258 13.15 -18.31 26.73
N ASP A 259 13.96 -18.64 25.72
CA ASP A 259 15.17 -17.89 25.40
C ASP A 259 14.87 -16.57 24.66
N SER A 260 13.81 -16.49 23.85
CA SER A 260 13.42 -15.23 23.17
C SER A 260 12.72 -14.25 24.10
N LEU A 261 12.19 -14.73 25.23
CA LEU A 261 11.59 -13.90 26.29
C LEU A 261 12.63 -13.29 27.24
N LYS A 262 13.91 -13.65 27.13
CA LYS A 262 14.99 -13.07 27.94
C LYS A 262 15.31 -11.65 27.45
N ILE A 263 14.54 -10.68 27.94
CA ILE A 263 14.79 -9.27 27.66
C ILE A 263 16.19 -8.90 28.19
N ASN A 264 17.09 -8.53 27.27
CA ASN A 264 18.44 -8.14 27.64
C ASN A 264 18.40 -6.80 28.37
N LYS A 265 18.59 -6.82 29.70
CA LYS A 265 18.53 -5.61 30.55
C LYS A 265 19.48 -4.50 30.10
N LYS A 266 20.52 -4.82 29.32
CA LYS A 266 21.44 -3.83 28.75
C LYS A 266 20.79 -3.03 27.61
N GLU A 267 19.85 -3.61 26.88
CA GLU A 267 19.22 -2.96 25.72
C GLU A 267 18.17 -1.92 26.12
N LEU A 268 17.50 -2.14 27.26
CA LEU A 268 16.49 -1.28 27.87
C LEU A 268 17.04 -0.02 28.59
N MET A 269 18.36 0.19 28.60
CA MET A 269 18.95 1.35 29.28
C MET A 269 18.73 2.61 28.45
N THR A 270 18.04 3.61 29.01
CA THR A 270 17.79 4.93 28.41
C THR A 270 18.35 6.05 29.28
N GLU A 271 18.58 7.23 28.70
CA GLU A 271 19.11 8.40 29.41
C GLU A 271 18.23 8.79 30.60
N THR A 272 16.92 8.81 30.40
CA THR A 272 15.94 9.09 31.46
C THR A 272 16.02 8.08 32.59
N LEU A 273 16.17 6.79 32.28
CA LEU A 273 16.32 5.74 33.29
C LEU A 273 17.62 5.92 34.10
N ALA A 274 18.72 6.29 33.44
CA ALA A 274 19.98 6.59 34.11
C ALA A 274 19.85 7.80 35.07
N ARG A 275 19.10 8.83 34.66
CA ARG A 275 18.78 10.00 35.49
C ARG A 275 17.95 9.64 36.71
N VAL A 276 16.92 8.82 36.54
CA VAL A 276 16.09 8.31 37.65
C VAL A 276 16.94 7.51 38.65
N TYR A 277 17.92 6.71 38.20
CA TYR A 277 18.83 6.03 39.13
C TYR A 277 19.72 6.97 39.93
N LEU A 278 20.11 8.12 39.35
CA LEU A 278 20.87 9.15 40.05
C LEU A 278 20.02 9.81 41.13
N GLU A 279 18.80 10.22 40.80
CA GLU A 279 17.83 10.80 41.73
C GLU A 279 17.53 9.87 42.92
N GLN A 280 17.43 8.56 42.64
CA GLN A 280 17.26 7.52 43.65
C GLN A 280 18.54 7.21 44.46
N LYS A 281 19.64 7.94 44.26
CA LYS A 281 20.96 7.72 44.88
C LYS A 281 21.56 6.33 44.60
N LYS A 282 21.13 5.65 43.53
CA LYS A 282 21.63 4.34 43.09
C LYS A 282 22.81 4.51 42.13
N TYR A 283 23.90 5.11 42.60
CA TYR A 283 25.05 5.54 41.78
C TYR A 283 25.67 4.41 40.94
N LYS A 284 25.82 3.20 41.52
CA LYS A 284 26.39 2.05 40.80
C LYS A 284 25.59 1.67 39.55
N LYS A 285 24.26 1.75 39.61
CA LYS A 285 23.37 1.44 38.49
C LYS A 285 23.33 2.58 37.46
N ALA A 286 23.35 3.84 37.94
CA ALA A 286 23.43 5.01 37.06
C ALA A 286 24.73 4.99 36.22
N ILE A 287 25.87 4.70 36.84
CA ILE A 287 27.17 4.59 36.14
C ILE A 287 27.14 3.47 35.09
N GLN A 288 26.56 2.31 35.44
CA GLN A 288 26.41 1.20 34.48
C GLN A 288 25.52 1.58 33.28
N ALA A 289 24.40 2.26 33.54
CA ALA A 289 23.50 2.73 32.49
C ALA A 289 24.20 3.73 31.55
N TYR A 290 24.93 4.72 32.09
CA TYR A 290 25.69 5.67 31.27
C TYR A 290 26.83 5.01 30.47
N LYS A 291 27.50 3.99 31.04
CA LYS A 291 28.51 3.20 30.30
C LYS A 291 27.91 2.45 29.12
N ILE A 292 26.72 1.88 29.30
CA ILE A 292 25.99 1.17 28.23
C ILE A 292 25.53 2.16 27.15
N LEU A 293 24.99 3.33 27.55
CA LEU A 293 24.57 4.38 26.62
C LEU A 293 25.75 4.95 25.82
N ARG A 294 26.93 5.09 26.42
CA ARG A 294 28.17 5.49 25.73
C ARG A 294 28.56 4.51 24.61
N LEU A 295 28.34 3.21 24.81
CA LEU A 295 28.61 2.17 23.81
C LEU A 295 27.52 2.11 22.73
N LYS A 296 26.26 2.40 23.11
CA LYS A 296 25.11 2.37 22.18
C LYS A 296 25.04 3.62 21.28
N TYR A 297 25.48 4.78 21.79
CA TYR A 297 25.41 6.08 21.09
C TYR A 297 26.77 6.80 21.14
N PRO A 298 27.74 6.41 20.29
CA PRO A 298 29.11 6.92 20.33
C PRO A 298 29.21 8.44 20.03
N GLU A 299 28.27 9.00 19.28
CA GLU A 299 28.21 10.45 18.98
C GLU A 299 28.07 11.31 20.25
N LYS A 300 27.37 10.79 21.26
CA LYS A 300 27.16 11.45 22.56
C LYS A 300 28.13 10.95 23.63
N SER A 301 29.21 10.27 23.23
CA SER A 301 30.12 9.62 24.17
C SER A 301 30.79 10.58 25.15
N SER A 302 31.16 11.78 24.70
CA SER A 302 31.73 12.84 25.56
C SER A 302 30.73 13.24 26.65
N PHE A 303 29.47 13.52 26.26
CA PHE A 303 28.41 13.90 27.19
C PHE A 303 28.17 12.84 28.28
N PHE A 304 28.19 11.55 27.91
CA PHE A 304 28.03 10.48 28.90
C PHE A 304 29.27 10.27 29.78
N ALA A 305 30.47 10.55 29.27
CA ALA A 305 31.70 10.50 30.06
C ALA A 305 31.69 11.55 31.19
N ASP A 306 31.22 12.76 30.88
CA ASP A 306 31.08 13.85 31.86
C ASP A 306 30.09 13.53 32.99
N ARG A 307 29.10 12.66 32.72
CA ARG A 307 28.11 12.19 33.72
C ARG A 307 28.62 11.03 34.59
N ILE A 308 29.74 10.41 34.22
CA ILE A 308 30.35 9.27 34.94
C ILE A 308 31.47 9.75 35.87
N SER A 309 32.15 10.85 35.51
CA SER A 309 33.15 11.55 36.31
C SER A 309 32.58 12.11 37.62
#